data_AF-A0A538IFV2-F1
#
_entry.id   AF-A0A538IFV2-F1
#
_cell.length_a   1.000
_cell.length_b   1.000
_cell.length_c   1.000
_cell.angle_alpha   90.00
_cell.angle_beta   90.00
_cell.angle_gamma   90.00
#
_symmetry.space_group_name_H-M   'P 1'
#
loop_
_entity.id
_entity.type
_entity.pdbx_description
1 polymer ?
#
loop_
_entity_poly.entity_id
_entity_poly.type
_entity_poly.pdbx_seq_one_letter_code
_entity_poly.pdbx_strand_id
1 'polypeptide(L)'
;MTEAPRRTLSARQADLVERLAGAAVHELRARGYEGFTVRNVAARARVAPATAYTYFASKDHLITEVFWRRLRALPEPTFDRRRSIAGRVVEALRDVVLLVSEEPEIAAACTTAMLAPDPDVKRLRDRVGAHIRHRIRSALGER
;
A
#
# COMPACT_ATOMS: atom_id res chain seq x y z
N MET A 1 1.54 -17.20 32.08
CA MET A 1 1.08 -17.29 30.68
C MET A 1 -0.04 -16.26 30.45
N THR A 2 0.29 -15.01 30.10
CA THR A 2 -0.70 -13.91 29.99
C THR A 2 -0.50 -13.11 28.69
N GLU A 3 -0.45 -13.83 27.57
CA GLU A 3 -0.20 -13.28 26.23
C GLU A 3 -1.52 -13.08 25.41
N ALA A 4 -2.65 -13.61 25.91
CA ALA A 4 -3.88 -13.81 25.15
C ALA A 4 -4.72 -12.56 24.78
N PRO A 5 -4.83 -11.48 25.60
CA PRO A 5 -5.71 -10.35 25.27
C PRO A 5 -5.12 -9.41 24.21
N ARG A 6 -3.84 -9.04 24.36
CA ARG A 6 -3.16 -8.10 23.44
C ARG A 6 -2.98 -8.69 22.03
N ARG A 7 -2.65 -9.97 21.94
CA ARG A 7 -2.47 -10.66 20.65
C ARG A 7 -3.79 -10.81 19.88
N THR A 8 -4.89 -11.07 20.60
CA THR A 8 -6.23 -11.15 20.01
C THR A 8 -6.73 -9.79 19.53
N LEU A 9 -6.48 -8.73 20.29
CA LEU A 9 -6.78 -7.35 19.86
C LEU A 9 -5.99 -7.00 18.60
N SER A 10 -4.68 -7.28 18.58
CA SER A 10 -3.83 -7.06 17.40
C SER A 10 -4.35 -7.78 16.14
N ALA A 11 -4.79 -9.03 16.26
CA ALA A 11 -5.35 -9.77 15.13
C ALA A 11 -6.67 -9.14 14.62
N ARG A 12 -7.56 -8.72 15.53
CA ARG A 12 -8.80 -8.03 15.15
C ARG A 12 -8.55 -6.66 14.52
N GLN A 13 -7.55 -5.93 15.01
CA GLN A 13 -7.13 -4.66 14.41
C GLN A 13 -6.57 -4.88 13.01
N ALA A 14 -5.74 -5.91 12.81
CA ALA A 14 -5.21 -6.26 11.50
C ALA A 14 -6.34 -6.60 10.51
N ASP A 15 -7.30 -7.44 10.90
CA ASP A 15 -8.49 -7.76 10.10
C ASP A 15 -9.31 -6.51 9.72
N LEU A 16 -9.50 -5.62 10.68
CA LEU A 16 -10.23 -4.37 10.44
C LEU A 16 -9.53 -3.49 9.40
N VAL A 17 -8.20 -3.36 9.51
CA VAL A 17 -7.40 -2.60 8.54
C VAL A 17 -7.42 -3.27 7.16
N GLU A 18 -7.38 -4.60 7.07
CA GLU A 18 -7.56 -5.33 5.82
C GLU A 18 -8.91 -5.02 5.18
N ARG A 19 -10.00 -5.07 5.96
CA ARG A 19 -11.36 -4.77 5.45
C ARG A 19 -11.49 -3.33 4.96
N LEU A 20 -10.92 -2.37 5.69
CA LEU A 20 -10.90 -0.96 5.27
C LEU A 20 -10.07 -0.77 3.99
N ALA A 21 -8.90 -1.39 3.88
CA ALA A 21 -8.06 -1.31 2.68
C ALA A 21 -8.73 -1.95 1.46
N GLY A 22 -9.35 -3.12 1.62
CA GLY A 22 -10.13 -3.77 0.55
C GLY A 22 -11.32 -2.93 0.10
N ALA A 23 -12.08 -2.36 1.05
CA ALA A 23 -13.18 -1.44 0.74
C ALA A 23 -12.69 -0.17 0.03
N ALA A 24 -11.51 0.34 0.38
CA ALA A 24 -10.91 1.49 -0.27
C ALA A 24 -10.59 1.24 -1.76
N VAL A 25 -10.11 0.04 -2.11
CA VAL A 25 -9.89 -0.34 -3.52
C VAL A 25 -11.19 -0.25 -4.32
N HIS A 26 -12.27 -0.81 -3.79
CA HIS A 26 -13.58 -0.74 -4.46
C HIS A 26 -14.10 0.70 -4.59
N GLU A 27 -13.88 1.54 -3.58
CA GLU A 27 -14.33 2.94 -3.62
C GLU A 27 -13.52 3.77 -4.62
N LEU A 28 -12.20 3.57 -4.67
CA LEU A 28 -11.33 4.21 -5.66
C LEU A 28 -11.75 3.86 -7.09
N ARG A 29 -12.01 2.58 -7.37
CA ARG A 29 -12.50 2.14 -8.69
C ARG A 29 -13.86 2.74 -9.05
N ALA A 30 -14.75 2.90 -8.06
CA ALA A 30 -16.10 3.38 -8.30
C ALA A 30 -16.20 4.91 -8.45
N ARG A 31 -15.33 5.67 -7.78
CA ARG A 31 -15.48 7.14 -7.67
C ARG A 31 -14.24 7.96 -8.01
N GLY A 32 -13.11 7.30 -8.27
CA GLY A 32 -11.81 7.96 -8.43
C GLY A 32 -11.36 8.70 -7.18
N TYR A 33 -10.26 9.44 -7.30
CA TYR A 33 -9.64 10.18 -6.20
C TYR A 33 -10.54 11.29 -5.61
N GLU A 34 -11.26 12.02 -6.47
CA GLU A 34 -12.09 13.17 -6.03
C GLU A 34 -13.33 12.72 -5.25
N GLY A 35 -14.00 11.64 -5.67
CA GLY A 35 -15.16 11.12 -4.97
C GLY A 35 -14.83 10.18 -3.81
N PHE A 36 -13.56 9.88 -3.58
CA PHE A 36 -13.10 8.98 -2.52
C PHE A 36 -13.11 9.65 -1.16
N THR A 37 -13.75 9.02 -0.17
CA THR A 37 -13.74 9.49 1.23
C THR A 37 -13.58 8.34 2.21
N VAL A 38 -12.89 8.59 3.33
CA VAL A 38 -12.76 7.63 4.44
C VAL A 38 -14.12 7.20 4.98
N ARG A 39 -15.12 8.10 4.97
CA ARG A 39 -16.49 7.82 5.39
C ARG A 39 -17.18 6.79 4.48
N ASN A 40 -17.06 6.93 3.16
CA ASN A 40 -17.64 5.98 2.22
C ASN A 40 -16.96 4.61 2.34
N VAL A 41 -15.64 4.59 2.53
CA VAL A 41 -14.89 3.35 2.78
C VAL A 41 -15.38 2.68 4.06
N ALA A 42 -15.54 3.43 5.15
CA ALA A 42 -16.04 2.90 6.41
C ALA A 42 -17.44 2.30 6.25
N ALA A 43 -18.35 3.00 5.55
CA ALA A 43 -19.68 2.50 5.24
C ALA A 43 -19.63 1.19 4.44
N ARG A 44 -18.80 1.12 3.39
CA ARG A 44 -18.61 -0.09 2.58
C ARG A 44 -18.02 -1.25 3.38
N ALA A 45 -17.08 -0.96 4.28
CA ALA A 45 -16.48 -1.95 5.18
C ALA A 45 -17.41 -2.37 6.34
N ARG A 46 -18.57 -1.72 6.50
CA ARG A 46 -19.49 -1.86 7.64
C ARG A 46 -18.78 -1.54 8.98
N VAL A 47 -18.02 -0.45 8.97
CA VAL A 47 -17.25 0.06 10.12
C VAL A 47 -17.76 1.47 10.44
N ALA A 48 -17.86 1.79 11.73
CA ALA A 48 -18.23 3.15 12.14
C ALA A 48 -17.15 4.15 11.65
N PRO A 49 -17.53 5.32 11.10
CA PRO A 49 -16.54 6.29 10.60
C PRO A 49 -15.49 6.69 11.64
N ALA A 50 -15.89 6.91 12.89
CA ALA A 50 -14.97 7.24 13.98
C ALA A 50 -13.91 6.15 14.20
N THR A 51 -14.29 4.88 14.06
CA THR A 51 -13.35 3.76 14.13
C THR A 51 -12.38 3.78 12.96
N ALA A 52 -12.82 4.08 11.74
CA ALA A 52 -11.91 4.19 10.59
C ALA A 52 -10.88 5.31 10.77
N TYR A 53 -11.31 6.47 11.29
CA TYR A 53 -10.42 7.59 11.61
C TYR A 53 -9.42 7.30 12.75
N THR A 54 -9.64 6.23 13.54
CA THR A 54 -8.63 5.76 14.51
C THR A 54 -7.42 5.12 13.80
N TYR A 55 -7.58 4.62 12.57
CA TYR A 55 -6.51 3.99 11.79
C TYR A 55 -5.98 4.88 10.68
N PHE A 56 -6.84 5.69 10.06
CA PHE A 56 -6.52 6.48 8.90
C PHE A 56 -6.88 7.94 9.12
N ALA A 57 -5.84 8.77 9.31
CA ALA A 57 -6.00 10.19 9.58
C ALA A 57 -6.62 10.97 8.42
N SER A 58 -6.39 10.52 7.18
CA SER A 58 -6.80 11.22 5.97
C SER A 58 -7.14 10.27 4.83
N LYS A 59 -7.78 10.80 3.77
CA LYS A 59 -7.99 10.04 2.54
C LYS A 59 -6.67 9.63 1.90
N ASP A 60 -5.67 10.51 1.96
CA ASP A 60 -4.35 10.29 1.35
C ASP A 60 -3.56 9.23 2.11
N HIS A 61 -3.64 9.22 3.44
CA HIS A 61 -3.10 8.15 4.27
C HIS A 61 -3.70 6.80 3.86
N LEU A 62 -5.03 6.70 3.78
CA LEU A 62 -5.70 5.45 3.39
C LEU A 62 -5.32 4.98 1.97
N ILE A 63 -5.31 5.88 0.98
CA ILE A 63 -4.90 5.55 -0.39
C ILE A 63 -3.44 5.08 -0.43
N THR A 64 -2.55 5.76 0.28
CA THR A 64 -1.14 5.39 0.36
C THR A 64 -0.93 4.04 1.05
N GLU A 65 -1.72 3.72 2.09
CA GLU A 65 -1.67 2.41 2.75
C GLU A 65 -2.14 1.29 1.81
N VAL A 66 -3.19 1.53 1.01
CA VAL A 66 -3.65 0.57 -0.02
C VAL A 66 -2.52 0.27 -1.00
N PHE A 67 -1.82 1.30 -1.50
CA PHE A 67 -0.67 1.10 -2.37
C PHE A 67 0.43 0.30 -1.70
N TRP A 68 0.81 0.67 -0.47
CA TRP A 68 1.86 0.00 0.28
C TRP A 68 1.54 -1.47 0.56
N ARG A 69 0.27 -1.81 0.80
CA ARG A 69 -0.20 -3.20 0.95
C ARG A 69 -0.04 -4.00 -0.34
N ARG A 70 -0.42 -3.43 -1.49
CA ARG A 70 -0.25 -4.12 -2.78
C ARG A 70 1.23 -4.26 -3.14
N LEU A 71 2.02 -3.21 -2.92
CA LEU A 71 3.46 -3.21 -3.20
C LEU A 71 4.20 -4.28 -2.37
N ARG A 72 3.95 -4.37 -1.07
CA ARG A 72 4.62 -5.36 -0.21
C ARG A 72 4.19 -6.80 -0.48
N ALA A 73 3.02 -7.00 -1.09
CA ALA A 73 2.48 -8.30 -1.43
C ALA A 73 3.05 -8.84 -2.76
N LEU A 74 3.76 -8.00 -3.53
CA LEU A 74 4.48 -8.46 -4.70
C LEU A 74 5.56 -9.49 -4.29
N PRO A 75 5.78 -10.53 -5.10
CA PRO A 75 6.81 -11.53 -4.83
C PRO A 75 8.19 -10.88 -4.74
N GLU A 76 9.08 -11.50 -3.95
CA GLU A 76 10.48 -11.09 -3.92
C GLU A 76 11.10 -11.37 -5.30
N PRO A 77 11.76 -10.39 -5.93
CA PRO A 77 12.27 -10.56 -7.28
C PRO A 77 13.40 -11.60 -7.32
N THR A 78 13.29 -12.53 -8.26
CA THR A 78 14.34 -13.50 -8.59
C THR A 78 15.04 -13.07 -9.87
N PHE A 79 16.36 -13.14 -9.92
CA PHE A 79 17.14 -12.63 -11.05
C PHE A 79 17.99 -13.70 -11.71
N ASP A 80 18.03 -13.69 -13.05
CA ASP A 80 19.05 -14.43 -13.79
C ASP A 80 20.38 -13.67 -13.74
N ARG A 81 21.37 -14.24 -13.03
CA ARG A 81 22.71 -13.64 -12.88
C ARG A 81 23.50 -13.55 -14.18
N ARG A 82 23.10 -14.27 -15.23
CA ARG A 82 23.72 -14.19 -16.56
C ARG A 82 23.36 -12.90 -17.30
N ARG A 83 22.27 -12.23 -16.91
CA ARG A 83 21.85 -10.95 -17.49
C ARG A 83 22.73 -9.80 -17.02
N SER A 84 22.78 -8.74 -17.82
CA SER A 84 23.41 -7.48 -17.44
C SER A 84 22.73 -6.89 -16.19
N ILE A 85 23.46 -6.03 -15.46
CA ILE A 85 22.91 -5.31 -14.30
C ILE A 85 21.63 -4.57 -14.69
N ALA A 86 21.64 -3.86 -15.82
CA ALA A 86 20.48 -3.14 -16.32
C ALA A 86 19.27 -4.08 -16.54
N GLY A 87 19.50 -5.26 -17.12
CA GLY A 87 18.45 -6.26 -17.34
C GLY A 87 17.80 -6.74 -16.04
N ARG A 88 18.62 -6.97 -14.99
CA ARG A 88 18.10 -7.38 -13.67
C ARG A 88 17.34 -6.25 -12.97
N VAL A 89 17.78 -4.99 -13.10
CA VAL A 89 17.04 -3.83 -12.56
C VAL A 89 15.69 -3.67 -13.25
N VAL A 90 15.63 -3.86 -14.57
CA VAL A 90 14.35 -3.87 -15.32
C VAL A 90 13.43 -4.98 -14.79
N GLU A 91 13.95 -6.18 -14.54
CA GLU A 91 13.16 -7.27 -13.92
C GLU A 91 12.69 -6.91 -12.51
N ALA A 92 13.55 -6.32 -11.68
CA ALA A 92 13.22 -5.95 -10.30
C ALA A 92 12.04 -4.98 -10.20
N LEU A 93 11.94 -4.07 -11.17
CA LEU A 93 10.91 -3.04 -11.23
C LEU A 93 9.68 -3.48 -12.03
N ARG A 94 9.75 -4.57 -12.80
CA ARG A 94 8.64 -5.02 -13.67
C ARG A 94 7.35 -5.20 -12.88
N ASP A 95 7.39 -5.92 -11.77
CA ASP A 95 6.18 -6.19 -10.96
C ASP A 95 5.61 -4.89 -10.36
N VAL A 96 6.48 -3.93 -10.02
CA VAL A 96 6.07 -2.62 -9.51
C VAL A 96 5.38 -1.81 -10.62
N VAL A 97 5.91 -1.85 -11.84
CA VAL A 97 5.31 -1.19 -13.01
C VAL A 97 3.98 -1.83 -13.38
N LEU A 98 3.89 -3.15 -13.37
CA LEU A 98 2.65 -3.88 -13.66
C LEU A 98 1.57 -3.54 -12.63
N LEU A 99 1.92 -3.51 -11.33
CA LEU A 99 1.01 -3.10 -10.26
C LEU A 99 0.37 -1.71 -10.51
N VAL A 100 1.16 -0.76 -11.02
CA VAL A 100 0.69 0.60 -11.33
C VAL A 100 -0.10 0.62 -12.65
N SER A 101 0.26 -0.24 -13.61
CA SER A 101 -0.35 -0.26 -14.94
C SER A 101 -1.72 -0.95 -14.98
N GLU A 102 -1.97 -1.93 -14.12
CA GLU A 102 -3.22 -2.71 -14.09
C GLU A 102 -4.44 -1.88 -13.64
N GLU A 103 -4.23 -0.77 -12.91
CA GLU A 103 -5.31 -0.01 -12.27
C GLU A 103 -5.07 1.50 -12.39
N PRO A 104 -5.36 2.12 -13.54
CA PRO A 104 -5.06 3.53 -13.82
C PRO A 104 -5.62 4.50 -12.77
N GLU A 105 -6.84 4.25 -12.28
CA GLU A 105 -7.51 5.08 -11.27
C GLU A 105 -6.78 5.02 -9.92
N ILE A 106 -6.29 3.83 -9.54
CA ILE A 106 -5.51 3.65 -8.32
C ILE A 106 -4.15 4.31 -8.49
N ALA A 107 -3.50 4.14 -9.63
CA ALA A 107 -2.23 4.78 -9.94
C ALA A 107 -2.32 6.31 -9.83
N ALA A 108 -3.30 6.92 -10.50
CA ALA A 108 -3.53 8.36 -10.45
C ALA A 108 -3.81 8.86 -9.02
N ALA A 109 -4.68 8.16 -8.28
CA ALA A 109 -4.97 8.48 -6.88
C ALA A 109 -3.72 8.39 -6.00
N CYS A 110 -2.89 7.36 -6.20
CA CYS A 110 -1.64 7.17 -5.46
C CYS A 110 -0.62 8.25 -5.78
N THR A 111 -0.48 8.66 -7.04
CA THR A 111 0.41 9.76 -7.44
C THR A 111 0.08 11.04 -6.68
N THR A 112 -1.20 11.39 -6.59
CA THR A 112 -1.63 12.58 -5.82
C THR A 112 -1.46 12.38 -4.32
N ALA A 113 -1.98 11.27 -3.77
CA ALA A 113 -1.96 11.01 -2.33
C ALA A 113 -0.52 10.94 -1.77
N MET A 114 0.42 10.36 -2.51
CA MET A 114 1.81 10.25 -2.07
C MET A 114 2.54 11.58 -1.94
N LEU A 115 2.07 12.63 -2.61
CA LEU A 115 2.66 13.96 -2.53
C LEU A 115 2.01 14.84 -1.46
N ALA A 116 0.99 14.33 -0.76
CA ALA A 116 0.30 15.07 0.29
C ALA A 116 1.27 15.44 1.44
N PRO A 117 1.14 16.66 2.00
CA PRO A 117 1.93 17.12 3.15
C PRO A 117 1.36 16.55 4.48
N ASP A 118 1.23 15.22 4.54
CA ASP A 118 0.70 14.47 5.67
C ASP A 118 1.83 13.63 6.32
N PRO A 119 2.04 13.70 7.65
CA PRO A 119 3.09 12.93 8.34
C PRO A 119 2.96 11.41 8.21
N ASP A 120 1.75 10.86 8.18
CA ASP A 120 1.53 9.42 8.01
C ASP A 120 1.79 9.01 6.57
N VAL A 121 1.40 9.85 5.60
CA VAL A 121 1.77 9.68 4.19
C VAL A 121 3.29 9.70 4.04
N LYS A 122 4.00 10.62 4.70
CA LYS A 122 5.47 10.65 4.68
C LYS A 122 6.06 9.33 5.16
N ARG A 123 5.57 8.79 6.28
CA ARG A 123 6.06 7.50 6.82
C ARG A 123 5.84 6.37 5.82
N LEU A 124 4.69 6.33 5.15
CA LEU A 124 4.42 5.32 4.14
C LEU A 124 5.26 5.50 2.87
N ARG A 125 5.45 6.75 2.42
CA ARG A 125 6.32 7.08 1.29
C ARG A 125 7.76 6.65 1.55
N ASP A 126 8.27 6.86 2.77
CA ASP A 126 9.61 6.40 3.17
C ASP A 126 9.71 4.87 3.11
N ARG A 127 8.66 4.13 3.52
CA ARG A 127 8.60 2.66 3.44
C ARG A 127 8.53 2.15 2.01
N VAL A 128 7.71 2.78 1.17
CA VAL A 128 7.62 2.50 -0.27
C VAL A 128 8.99 2.68 -0.92
N GLY A 129 9.63 3.82 -0.69
CA GLY A 129 10.96 4.11 -1.23
C GLY A 129 12.01 3.10 -0.75
N ALA A 130 11.98 2.72 0.53
CA ALA A 130 12.87 1.70 1.07
C ALA A 130 12.65 0.32 0.42
N HIS A 131 11.41 -0.07 0.14
CA HIS A 131 11.09 -1.35 -0.50
C HIS A 131 11.52 -1.38 -1.96
N ILE A 132 11.28 -0.32 -2.73
CA ILE A 132 11.75 -0.21 -4.12
C ILE A 132 13.28 -0.21 -4.15
N ARG A 133 13.92 0.53 -3.24
CA ARG A 133 15.39 0.52 -3.10
C ARG A 133 15.92 -0.88 -2.79
N HIS A 134 15.24 -1.64 -1.93
CA HIS A 134 15.63 -3.02 -1.63
C HIS A 134 15.62 -3.88 -2.90
N ARG A 135 14.54 -3.85 -3.68
CA ARG A 135 14.44 -4.57 -4.96
C ARG A 135 15.59 -4.23 -5.92
N ILE A 136 15.93 -2.94 -6.03
CA ILE A 136 17.05 -2.49 -6.86
C ILE A 136 18.38 -3.02 -6.33
N ARG A 137 18.66 -2.92 -5.02
CA ARG A 137 19.89 -3.45 -4.40
C ARG A 137 20.06 -4.96 -4.64
N SER A 138 18.97 -5.71 -4.46
CA SER A 138 18.94 -7.15 -4.73
C SER A 138 19.31 -7.46 -6.20
N ALA A 139 18.84 -6.63 -7.14
CA ALA A 139 19.19 -6.77 -8.57
C ALA A 139 20.65 -6.41 -8.88
N LEU A 140 21.21 -5.44 -8.17
CA LEU A 140 22.63 -5.08 -8.25
C LEU A 140 23.53 -6.20 -7.69
N GLY A 141 22.99 -7.04 -6.79
CA GLY A 141 23.76 -8.05 -6.06
C GLY A 141 24.35 -7.52 -4.75
N GLU A 142 23.92 -6.33 -4.33
CA GLU A 142 24.29 -5.73 -3.05
C GLU A 142 23.34 -6.25 -1.96
N ARG A 143 23.89 -6.78 -0.86
CA ARG A 143 23.10 -7.08 0.35
C ARG A 143 22.81 -5.80 1.13
#